data_AF-A0A350X8V6-F1
#
_entry.id   AF-A0A350X8V6-F1
#
_cell.length_a   1.000
_cell.length_b   1.000
_cell.length_c   1.000
_cell.angle_alpha   90.00
_cell.angle_beta   90.00
_cell.angle_gamma   90.00
#
_symmetry.space_group_name_H-M   'P 1'
#
loop_
_entity.id
_entity.type
_entity.pdbx_description
1 polymer ?
#
loop_
_entity_poly.entity_id
_entity_poly.type
_entity_poly.pdbx_seq_one_letter_code
_entity_poly.pdbx_strand_id
1 'polypeptide(L)'
;MKKYPFITKPKAKPTTIGTQEIGQIVLPAYGGLLTGEQIDFDEVGGSLPDGFALASRLAVRMRIEKKLLEEDTLFCLQVVTNNNWEEEQREEIDRQKIEKIITTKEADRRLGELERKASLFNQLRTEYAADIVDWVKQVRGAVAVKQQTLVTSLLKYRGAVLLKEELAALNKQPEQSQDDRDRILELKEQIETLEAWALDDTKQLHSAFLDALWDFAQTEMNGGKKPGDDEELTAESVGKQPKDEPPLQSTGAKSSGDSKDTGLVTADLAIATS
;
A
#
# COMPACT_ATOMS: atom_id res chain seq x y z
N MET A 1 43.38 8.87 13.51
CA MET A 1 41.90 8.74 13.45
C MET A 1 41.56 7.49 12.66
N LYS A 2 40.87 6.51 13.26
CA LYS A 2 40.41 5.30 12.57
C LYS A 2 39.31 5.70 11.58
N LYS A 3 39.55 5.53 10.27
CA LYS A 3 38.52 5.68 9.23
C LYS A 3 37.60 4.46 9.30
N TYR A 4 36.33 4.67 9.66
CA TYR A 4 35.29 3.64 9.48
C TYR A 4 35.07 3.39 7.98
N PRO A 5 34.76 2.15 7.55
CA PRO A 5 34.80 1.72 6.14
C PRO A 5 33.58 2.16 5.31
N PHE A 6 32.72 3.04 5.82
CA PHE A 6 31.51 3.44 5.12
C PHE A 6 31.75 4.73 4.33
N ILE A 7 31.95 4.59 3.01
CA ILE A 7 32.27 5.68 2.07
C ILE A 7 31.03 6.54 1.75
N THR A 8 29.83 6.07 2.08
CA THR A 8 28.59 6.82 1.91
C THR A 8 27.73 6.70 3.17
N LYS A 9 27.24 7.84 3.67
CA LYS A 9 26.24 7.87 4.74
C LYS A 9 25.03 7.05 4.24
N PRO A 10 24.48 6.09 5.01
CA PRO A 10 23.29 5.36 4.60
C PRO A 10 22.21 6.36 4.18
N LYS A 11 21.65 6.21 2.97
CA LYS A 11 20.50 7.00 2.50
C LYS A 11 19.20 6.56 3.19
N ALA A 12 19.27 6.18 4.46
CA ALA A 12 18.12 5.91 5.28
C ALA A 12 17.45 7.26 5.57
N LYS A 13 16.34 7.55 4.87
CA LYS A 13 15.45 8.63 5.31
C LYS A 13 14.88 8.16 6.64
N PRO A 14 15.00 8.94 7.73
CA PRO A 14 14.39 8.54 8.97
C PRO A 14 12.86 8.56 8.82
N THR A 15 12.19 7.62 9.48
CA THR A 15 10.72 7.65 9.63
C THR A 15 10.41 8.33 10.95
N THR A 16 9.49 9.29 10.89
CA THR A 16 8.97 9.95 12.08
C THR A 16 7.71 9.23 12.53
N ILE A 17 7.70 8.75 13.77
CA ILE A 17 6.51 8.20 14.41
C ILE A 17 5.94 9.28 15.34
N GLY A 18 4.62 9.46 15.31
CA GLY A 18 3.88 10.46 16.09
C GLY A 18 3.64 11.78 15.36
N THR A 19 2.98 12.72 16.04
CA THR A 19 2.66 14.06 15.53
C THR A 19 3.34 15.14 16.39
N GLN A 20 3.40 16.39 15.92
CA GLN A 20 3.98 17.49 16.72
C GLN A 20 3.27 17.68 18.07
N GLU A 21 2.02 17.27 18.18
CA GLU A 21 1.18 17.44 19.37
C GLU A 21 1.44 16.37 20.44
N ILE A 22 1.73 15.13 20.02
CA ILE A 22 1.96 13.98 20.93
C ILE A 22 3.44 13.63 21.13
N GLY A 23 4.33 14.22 20.33
CA GLY A 23 5.75 13.90 20.30
C GLY A 23 6.15 13.23 19.00
N GLN A 24 7.38 13.50 18.53
CA GLN A 24 7.94 12.92 17.31
C GLN A 24 9.20 12.12 17.65
N ILE A 25 9.21 10.83 17.34
CA ILE A 25 10.42 10.00 17.37
C ILE A 25 10.92 9.79 15.95
N VAL A 26 12.18 10.16 15.73
CA VAL A 26 12.88 9.98 14.46
C VAL A 26 13.68 8.68 14.54
N LEU A 27 13.21 7.63 13.87
CA LEU A 27 13.87 6.32 13.86
C LEU A 27 14.57 6.07 12.51
N PRO A 28 15.69 5.33 12.51
CA PRO A 28 16.34 4.91 11.27
C PRO A 28 15.43 3.94 10.51
N ALA A 29 15.07 4.32 9.29
CA ALA A 29 14.22 3.54 8.41
C ALA A 29 14.91 3.23 7.07
N TYR A 30 14.60 2.06 6.52
CA TYR A 30 15.00 1.64 5.19
C TYR A 30 13.73 1.46 4.35
N GLY A 31 13.63 2.18 3.24
CA GLY A 31 12.42 2.13 2.40
C GLY A 31 11.11 2.45 3.16
N GLY A 32 11.14 3.35 4.16
CA GLY A 32 9.97 3.74 4.96
C GLY A 32 9.63 2.79 6.14
N LEU A 33 10.28 1.64 6.22
CA LEU A 33 10.14 0.67 7.32
C LEU A 33 11.25 0.84 8.37
N LEU A 34 10.92 0.61 9.64
CA LEU A 34 11.92 0.51 10.70
C LEU A 34 12.86 -0.67 10.44
N THR A 35 14.08 -0.60 10.96
CA THR A 35 15.08 -1.65 10.71
C THR A 35 14.60 -3.04 11.16
N GLY A 36 13.87 -3.14 12.26
CA GLY A 36 13.25 -4.41 12.71
C GLY A 36 12.13 -4.90 11.78
N GLU A 37 11.29 -3.99 11.29
CA GLU A 37 10.23 -4.30 10.31
C GLU A 37 10.82 -4.81 8.99
N GLN A 38 11.91 -4.20 8.52
CA GLN A 38 12.58 -4.61 7.29
C GLN A 38 13.23 -6.00 7.42
N ILE A 39 13.83 -6.31 8.57
CA ILE A 39 14.44 -7.64 8.82
C ILE A 39 13.36 -8.73 8.78
N ASP A 40 12.26 -8.55 9.52
CA ASP A 40 11.15 -9.51 9.52
C ASP A 40 10.55 -9.66 8.11
N PHE A 41 10.39 -8.55 7.40
CA PHE A 41 9.84 -8.54 6.06
C PHE A 41 10.74 -9.24 5.03
N ASP A 42 12.05 -9.02 5.10
CA ASP A 42 13.03 -9.64 4.19
C ASP A 42 13.23 -11.13 4.49
N GLU A 43 13.27 -11.51 5.77
CA GLU A 43 13.43 -12.91 6.19
C GLU A 43 12.25 -13.77 5.69
N VAL A 44 11.03 -13.28 5.88
CA VAL A 44 9.84 -13.95 5.33
C VAL A 44 9.82 -13.82 3.81
N GLY A 45 10.12 -12.65 3.27
CA GLY A 45 10.09 -12.37 1.83
C GLY A 45 11.02 -13.27 1.01
N GLY A 46 12.20 -13.60 1.52
CA GLY A 46 13.16 -14.50 0.88
C GLY A 46 12.78 -15.98 0.94
N SER A 47 11.91 -16.38 1.88
CA SER A 47 11.43 -17.76 2.02
C SER A 47 10.21 -18.07 1.15
N LEU A 48 9.53 -17.04 0.64
CA LEU A 48 8.30 -17.19 -0.12
C LEU A 48 8.57 -17.48 -1.61
N PRO A 49 7.69 -18.26 -2.26
CA PRO A 49 7.85 -18.56 -3.67
C PRO A 49 7.78 -17.31 -4.54
N ASP A 50 8.76 -17.14 -5.43
CA ASP A 50 8.73 -16.12 -6.47
C ASP A 50 7.72 -16.49 -7.55
N GLY A 51 6.65 -15.71 -7.64
CA GLY A 51 5.57 -15.92 -8.61
C GLY A 51 6.04 -15.90 -10.06
N PHE A 52 7.04 -15.07 -10.40
CA PHE A 52 7.59 -15.02 -11.75
C PHE A 52 8.42 -16.27 -12.05
N ALA A 53 9.23 -16.72 -11.09
CA ALA A 53 9.99 -17.95 -11.22
C ALA A 53 9.07 -19.18 -11.38
N LEU A 54 7.98 -19.25 -10.62
CA LEU A 54 6.98 -20.31 -10.75
C LEU A 54 6.28 -20.28 -12.12
N ALA A 55 5.83 -19.11 -12.57
CA ALA A 55 5.21 -18.95 -13.89
C ALA A 55 6.17 -19.33 -15.02
N SER A 56 7.44 -18.93 -14.90
CA SER A 56 8.50 -19.26 -15.86
C SER A 56 8.75 -20.77 -15.94
N ARG A 57 8.76 -21.47 -14.80
CA ARG A 57 8.90 -22.95 -14.79
C ARG A 57 7.73 -23.63 -15.49
N LEU A 58 6.50 -23.17 -15.24
CA LEU A 58 5.32 -23.70 -15.91
C LEU A 58 5.37 -23.43 -17.41
N ALA A 59 5.74 -22.22 -17.83
CA ALA A 59 5.89 -21.85 -19.23
C ALA A 59 6.94 -22.71 -19.97
N VAL A 60 8.10 -22.95 -19.34
CA VAL A 60 9.15 -23.82 -19.89
C VAL A 60 8.65 -25.26 -20.01
N ARG A 61 7.89 -25.76 -19.02
CA ARG A 61 7.29 -27.10 -19.06
C ARG A 61 6.29 -27.21 -20.22
N MET A 62 5.36 -26.26 -20.34
CA MET A 62 4.39 -26.19 -21.44
C MET A 62 5.06 -26.27 -22.80
N ARG A 63 6.10 -25.44 -23.00
CA ARG A 63 6.87 -25.41 -24.24
C ARG A 63 7.49 -26.76 -24.57
N ILE A 64 8.16 -27.39 -23.61
CA ILE A 64 8.85 -28.68 -23.79
C ILE A 64 7.84 -29.78 -24.12
N GLU A 65 6.74 -29.88 -23.36
CA GLU A 65 5.72 -30.92 -23.55
C GLU A 65 4.99 -30.77 -24.88
N LYS A 66 4.77 -29.53 -25.32
CA LYS A 66 4.10 -29.21 -26.60
C LYS A 66 5.05 -29.10 -27.78
N LYS A 67 6.35 -29.30 -27.57
CA LYS A 67 7.39 -29.21 -28.60
C LYS A 67 7.30 -27.89 -29.39
N LEU A 68 6.99 -26.81 -28.68
CA LEU A 68 6.95 -25.47 -29.25
C LEU A 68 8.38 -24.95 -29.47
N LEU A 69 8.52 -23.94 -30.32
CA LEU A 69 9.83 -23.34 -30.59
C LEU A 69 10.33 -22.60 -29.35
N GLU A 70 11.64 -22.40 -29.25
CA GLU A 70 12.23 -21.71 -28.10
C GLU A 70 11.72 -20.27 -27.95
N GLU A 71 11.48 -19.60 -29.07
CA GLU A 71 10.87 -18.27 -29.16
C GLU A 71 9.45 -18.20 -28.55
N ASP A 72 8.74 -19.33 -28.47
CA ASP A 72 7.40 -19.41 -27.89
C ASP A 72 7.41 -19.49 -26.36
N THR A 73 8.57 -19.51 -25.70
CA THR A 73 8.65 -19.52 -24.23
C THR A 73 7.97 -18.28 -23.63
N LEU A 74 8.17 -17.11 -24.24
CA LEU A 74 7.54 -15.86 -23.81
C LEU A 74 6.02 -15.89 -24.03
N PHE A 75 5.57 -16.51 -25.12
CA PHE A 75 4.15 -16.74 -25.36
C PHE A 75 3.55 -17.67 -24.30
N CYS A 76 4.22 -18.77 -23.95
CA CYS A 76 3.77 -19.66 -22.87
C CYS A 76 3.75 -18.93 -21.51
N LEU A 77 4.68 -18.02 -21.27
CA LEU A 77 4.65 -17.19 -20.06
C LEU A 77 3.42 -16.28 -20.04
N GLN A 78 3.07 -15.66 -21.17
CA GLN A 78 1.85 -14.86 -21.31
C GLN A 78 0.58 -15.70 -21.09
N VAL A 79 0.55 -16.96 -21.53
CA VAL A 79 -0.55 -17.91 -21.25
C VAL A 79 -0.78 -18.09 -19.76
N VAL A 80 0.29 -18.14 -18.97
CA VAL A 80 0.21 -18.30 -17.50
C VAL A 80 -0.21 -17.00 -16.82
N THR A 81 0.35 -15.86 -17.23
CA THR A 81 0.29 -14.62 -16.45
C THR A 81 -0.75 -13.61 -16.90
N ASN A 82 -1.21 -13.66 -18.15
CA ASN A 82 -2.09 -12.63 -18.72
C ASN A 82 -3.46 -13.23 -19.09
N ASN A 83 -4.55 -12.67 -18.56
CA ASN A 83 -5.91 -13.14 -18.87
C ASN A 83 -6.54 -12.40 -20.06
N ASN A 84 -6.04 -11.20 -20.38
CA ASN A 84 -6.64 -10.29 -21.37
C ASN A 84 -5.74 -10.12 -22.59
N TRP A 85 -4.77 -11.03 -22.78
CA TRP A 85 -3.75 -10.92 -23.84
C TRP A 85 -4.36 -10.70 -25.23
N GLU A 86 -5.41 -11.42 -25.59
CA GLU A 86 -6.03 -11.26 -26.92
C GLU A 86 -6.60 -9.84 -27.11
N GLU A 87 -7.28 -9.32 -26.09
CA GLU A 87 -7.87 -7.98 -26.10
C GLU A 87 -6.77 -6.91 -26.21
N GLU A 88 -5.72 -7.01 -25.39
CA GLU A 88 -4.57 -6.10 -25.45
C GLU A 88 -3.88 -6.11 -26.83
N GLN A 89 -3.72 -7.27 -27.46
CA GLN A 89 -3.13 -7.36 -28.79
C GLN A 89 -4.05 -6.80 -29.88
N ARG A 90 -5.37 -6.96 -29.76
CA ARG A 90 -6.34 -6.34 -30.69
C ARG A 90 -6.29 -4.82 -30.58
N GLU A 91 -6.35 -4.29 -29.36
CA GLU A 91 -6.27 -2.85 -29.09
C GLU A 91 -4.97 -2.25 -29.62
N GLU A 92 -3.84 -2.94 -29.46
CA GLU A 92 -2.55 -2.48 -29.98
C GLU A 92 -2.53 -2.42 -31.52
N ILE A 93 -3.10 -3.42 -32.20
CA ILE A 93 -3.20 -3.42 -33.66
C ILE A 93 -4.10 -2.26 -34.13
N ASP A 94 -5.24 -2.05 -33.47
CA ASP A 94 -6.16 -0.96 -33.80
C ASP A 94 -5.54 0.42 -33.54
N ARG A 95 -4.82 0.59 -32.43
CA ARG A 95 -4.03 1.80 -32.13
C ARG A 95 -3.03 2.10 -33.26
N GLN A 96 -2.19 1.12 -33.62
CA GLN A 96 -1.19 1.28 -34.69
C GLN A 96 -1.84 1.59 -36.05
N LYS A 97 -3.04 1.08 -36.31
CA LYS A 97 -3.82 1.37 -37.52
C LYS A 97 -4.33 2.81 -37.52
N ILE A 98 -4.87 3.30 -36.40
CA ILE A 98 -5.35 4.68 -36.24
C ILE A 98 -4.19 5.67 -36.37
N GLU A 99 -3.05 5.37 -35.75
CA GLU A 99 -1.82 6.16 -35.80
C GLU A 99 -1.11 6.07 -37.16
N LYS A 100 -1.64 5.27 -38.10
CA LYS A 100 -1.09 5.03 -39.45
C LYS A 100 0.34 4.48 -39.44
N ILE A 101 0.75 3.85 -38.34
CA ILE A 101 2.02 3.13 -38.22
C ILE A 101 2.01 1.90 -39.12
N ILE A 102 0.86 1.24 -39.21
CA ILE A 102 0.62 0.09 -40.10
C ILE A 102 -0.49 0.38 -41.10
N THR A 103 -0.42 -0.27 -42.26
CA THR A 103 -1.47 -0.19 -43.27
C THR A 103 -2.68 -1.04 -42.88
N THR A 104 -3.87 -0.72 -43.39
CA THR A 104 -5.09 -1.54 -43.20
C THR A 104 -4.85 -3.00 -43.57
N LYS A 105 -4.17 -3.26 -44.69
CA LYS A 105 -3.85 -4.62 -45.14
C LYS A 105 -2.93 -5.36 -44.16
N GLU A 106 -1.97 -4.67 -43.56
CA GLU A 106 -1.07 -5.24 -42.56
C GLU A 106 -1.79 -5.49 -41.22
N ALA A 107 -2.70 -4.59 -40.82
CA ALA A 107 -3.55 -4.80 -39.65
C ALA A 107 -4.44 -6.05 -39.81
N ASP A 108 -5.10 -6.19 -40.96
CA ASP A 108 -5.97 -7.34 -41.25
C ASP A 108 -5.18 -8.66 -41.26
N ARG A 109 -3.94 -8.65 -41.79
CA ARG A 109 -3.03 -9.81 -41.72
C ARG A 109 -2.70 -10.18 -40.27
N ARG A 110 -2.34 -9.20 -39.45
CA ARG A 110 -1.98 -9.42 -38.04
C ARG A 110 -3.16 -9.89 -37.20
N LEU A 111 -4.37 -9.40 -37.47
CA LEU A 111 -5.59 -9.88 -36.83
C LEU A 111 -5.85 -11.37 -37.14
N GLY A 112 -5.65 -11.80 -38.39
CA GLY A 112 -5.77 -13.21 -38.75
C GLY A 112 -4.72 -14.10 -38.05
N GLU A 113 -3.48 -13.62 -37.91
CA GLU A 113 -2.45 -14.32 -37.14
C GLU A 113 -2.77 -14.36 -35.63
N LEU A 114 -3.34 -13.28 -35.10
CA LEU A 114 -3.78 -13.17 -33.72
C LEU A 114 -4.87 -14.19 -33.40
N GLU A 115 -5.88 -14.35 -34.26
CA GLU A 115 -6.93 -15.37 -34.08
C GLU A 115 -6.36 -16.78 -33.99
N ARG A 116 -5.36 -17.10 -34.83
CA ARG A 116 -4.68 -18.40 -34.76
C ARG A 116 -3.94 -18.59 -33.43
N LYS A 117 -3.24 -17.56 -32.97
CA LYS A 117 -2.51 -17.60 -31.68
C LYS A 117 -3.47 -17.64 -30.50
N ALA A 118 -4.59 -16.94 -30.55
CA ALA A 118 -5.63 -16.95 -29.53
C ALA A 118 -6.24 -18.36 -29.37
N SER A 119 -6.42 -19.09 -30.47
CA SER A 119 -6.86 -20.49 -30.41
C SER A 119 -5.86 -21.36 -29.64
N LEU A 120 -4.56 -21.28 -29.96
CA LEU A 120 -3.52 -22.01 -29.23
C LEU A 120 -3.42 -21.57 -27.77
N PHE A 121 -3.55 -20.27 -27.50
CA PHE A 121 -3.52 -19.69 -26.17
C PHE A 121 -4.62 -20.28 -25.28
N ASN A 122 -5.85 -20.30 -25.79
CA ASN A 122 -7.00 -20.85 -25.08
C ASN A 122 -6.88 -22.37 -24.87
N GLN A 123 -6.33 -23.09 -25.86
CA GLN A 123 -6.03 -24.52 -25.71
C GLN A 123 -5.05 -24.76 -24.56
N LEU A 124 -3.91 -24.08 -24.56
CA LEU A 124 -2.89 -24.24 -23.52
C LEU A 124 -3.42 -23.83 -22.14
N ARG A 125 -4.17 -22.74 -22.03
CA ARG A 125 -4.81 -22.36 -20.76
C ARG A 125 -5.75 -23.44 -20.24
N THR A 126 -6.54 -24.05 -21.13
CA THR A 126 -7.51 -25.08 -20.74
C THR A 126 -6.79 -26.33 -20.25
N GLU A 127 -5.77 -26.78 -20.98
CA GLU A 127 -5.02 -27.99 -20.65
C GLU A 127 -4.21 -27.86 -19.35
N TYR A 128 -3.67 -26.69 -19.07
CA TYR A 128 -2.88 -26.41 -17.87
C TYR A 128 -3.64 -25.61 -16.81
N ALA A 129 -4.97 -25.56 -16.89
CA ALA A 129 -5.80 -24.73 -16.01
C ALA A 129 -5.54 -25.04 -14.52
N ALA A 130 -5.40 -26.31 -14.18
CA ALA A 130 -5.12 -26.75 -12.80
C ALA A 130 -3.79 -26.19 -12.28
N ASP A 131 -2.72 -26.31 -13.07
CA ASP A 131 -1.39 -25.79 -12.70
C ASP A 131 -1.36 -24.27 -12.60
N ILE A 132 -2.04 -23.57 -13.52
CA ILE A 132 -2.19 -22.11 -13.47
C ILE A 132 -2.94 -21.70 -12.20
N VAL A 133 -4.03 -22.40 -11.86
CA VAL A 133 -4.80 -22.14 -10.64
C VAL A 133 -3.94 -22.37 -9.39
N ASP A 134 -3.16 -23.46 -9.35
CA ASP A 134 -2.29 -23.73 -8.21
C ASP A 134 -1.12 -22.74 -8.10
N TRP A 135 -0.58 -22.26 -9.23
CA TRP A 135 0.34 -21.12 -9.26
C TRP A 135 -0.32 -19.86 -8.66
N VAL A 136 -1.52 -19.49 -9.10
CA VAL A 136 -2.24 -18.31 -8.56
C VAL A 136 -2.43 -18.46 -7.05
N LYS A 137 -2.80 -19.64 -6.56
CA LYS A 137 -2.95 -19.89 -5.12
C LYS A 137 -1.64 -19.71 -4.36
N GLN A 138 -0.53 -20.24 -4.87
CA GLN A 138 0.79 -20.10 -4.24
C GLN A 138 1.22 -18.62 -4.18
N VAL A 139 1.02 -17.88 -5.27
CA VAL A 139 1.34 -16.44 -5.31
C VAL A 139 0.45 -15.65 -4.35
N ARG A 140 -0.87 -15.88 -4.35
CA ARG A 140 -1.78 -15.21 -3.41
C ARG A 140 -1.46 -15.53 -1.96
N GLY A 141 -1.14 -16.79 -1.66
CA GLY A 141 -0.70 -17.21 -0.33
C GLY A 141 0.57 -16.49 0.10
N ALA A 142 1.57 -16.39 -0.79
CA ALA A 142 2.79 -15.64 -0.51
C ALA A 142 2.54 -14.15 -0.27
N VAL A 143 1.70 -13.51 -1.08
CA VAL A 143 1.30 -12.10 -0.88
C VAL A 143 0.61 -11.91 0.47
N ALA A 144 -0.33 -12.79 0.82
CA ALA A 144 -1.03 -12.73 2.11
C ALA A 144 -0.07 -12.86 3.29
N VAL A 145 0.90 -13.77 3.22
CA VAL A 145 1.93 -13.92 4.27
C VAL A 145 2.81 -12.67 4.37
N LYS A 146 3.20 -12.05 3.26
CA LYS A 146 3.94 -10.77 3.28
C LYS A 146 3.13 -9.65 3.94
N GLN A 147 1.87 -9.53 3.57
CA GLN A 147 0.95 -8.54 4.14
C GLN A 147 0.81 -8.73 5.65
N GLN A 148 0.53 -9.96 6.09
CA GLN A 148 0.39 -10.30 7.51
C GLN A 148 1.69 -10.07 8.29
N THR A 149 2.84 -10.40 7.71
CA THR A 149 4.15 -10.18 8.36
C THR A 149 4.39 -8.70 8.57
N LEU A 150 4.16 -7.88 7.55
CA LEU A 150 4.36 -6.44 7.66
C LEU A 150 3.43 -5.82 8.72
N VAL A 151 2.16 -6.21 8.74
CA VAL A 151 1.19 -5.77 9.75
C VAL A 151 1.60 -6.22 11.15
N THR A 152 2.08 -7.46 11.31
CA THR A 152 2.61 -7.98 12.58
C THR A 152 3.75 -7.11 13.09
N SER A 153 4.73 -6.82 12.24
CA SER A 153 5.88 -5.98 12.60
C SER A 153 5.45 -4.54 12.90
N LEU A 154 4.48 -3.96 12.18
CA LEU A 154 3.95 -2.63 12.48
C LEU A 154 3.31 -2.54 13.87
N LEU A 155 2.45 -3.51 14.21
CA LEU A 155 1.81 -3.56 15.52
C LEU A 155 2.85 -3.71 16.64
N LYS A 156 3.83 -4.60 16.44
CA LYS A 156 4.88 -4.89 17.41
C LYS A 156 5.85 -3.73 17.62
N TYR A 157 6.31 -3.09 16.54
CA TYR A 157 7.35 -2.07 16.62
C TYR A 157 6.81 -0.65 16.72
N ARG A 158 5.73 -0.30 16.01
CA ARG A 158 5.16 1.06 16.08
C ARG A 158 4.06 1.17 17.11
N GLY A 159 3.13 0.19 17.14
CA GLY A 159 2.03 0.17 18.10
C GLY A 159 2.53 0.19 19.54
N ALA A 160 3.45 -0.71 19.90
CA ALA A 160 4.02 -0.76 21.24
C ALA A 160 4.81 0.52 21.61
N VAL A 161 5.47 1.16 20.64
CA VAL A 161 6.21 2.42 20.89
C VAL A 161 5.25 3.55 21.26
N LEU A 162 4.16 3.73 20.51
CA LEU A 162 3.17 4.77 20.80
C LEU A 162 2.55 4.60 22.19
N LEU A 163 2.21 3.36 22.57
CA LEU A 163 1.67 3.07 23.90
C LEU A 163 2.71 3.32 25.01
N LYS A 164 3.99 3.03 24.76
CA LYS A 164 5.08 3.34 25.70
C LYS A 164 5.28 4.83 25.90
N GLU A 165 5.08 5.65 24.87
CA GLU A 165 5.12 7.11 24.98
C GLU A 165 3.97 7.64 25.84
N GLU A 166 2.75 7.17 25.60
CA GLU A 166 1.58 7.51 26.43
C GLU A 166 1.81 7.11 27.90
N LEU A 167 2.30 5.89 28.12
CA LEU A 167 2.67 5.39 29.46
C LEU A 167 3.75 6.26 30.10
N ALA A 168 4.77 6.68 29.34
CA ALA A 168 5.83 7.55 29.85
C ALA A 168 5.33 8.96 30.18
N ALA A 169 4.36 9.48 29.43
CA ALA A 169 3.72 10.77 29.70
C ALA A 169 2.90 10.72 30.99
N LEU A 170 2.07 9.69 31.18
CA LEU A 170 1.26 9.50 32.39
C LEU A 170 2.12 9.29 33.65
N ASN A 171 3.24 8.55 33.53
CA ASN A 171 4.15 8.34 34.67
C ASN A 171 4.93 9.59 35.09
N LYS A 172 5.00 10.64 34.25
CA LYS A 172 5.65 11.91 34.59
C LYS A 172 4.73 12.87 35.36
N GLN A 173 3.44 12.56 35.45
CA GLN A 173 2.49 13.43 36.16
C GLN A 173 2.72 13.34 37.67
N PRO A 174 2.84 14.48 38.38
CA PRO A 174 3.17 14.51 39.81
C PRO A 174 2.02 14.02 40.70
N GLU A 175 0.79 14.14 40.24
CA GLU A 175 -0.41 13.60 40.88
C GLU A 175 -1.16 12.75 39.86
N GLN A 176 -1.39 11.48 40.19
CA GLN A 176 -2.13 10.53 39.35
C GLN A 176 -3.50 10.28 39.97
N SER A 177 -4.54 10.52 39.21
CA SER A 177 -5.91 10.15 39.55
C SER A 177 -6.08 8.62 39.56
N GLN A 178 -7.23 8.13 40.06
CA GLN A 178 -7.53 6.70 39.97
C GLN A 178 -7.68 6.26 38.51
N ASP A 179 -8.29 7.09 37.66
CA ASP A 179 -8.44 6.84 36.23
C ASP A 179 -7.07 6.71 35.53
N ASP A 180 -6.09 7.55 35.90
CA ASP A 180 -4.73 7.46 35.35
C ASP A 180 -4.05 6.14 35.73
N ARG A 181 -4.27 5.67 36.97
CA ARG A 181 -3.71 4.39 37.45
C ARG A 181 -4.31 3.20 36.70
N ASP A 182 -5.62 3.23 36.45
CA ASP A 182 -6.31 2.19 35.72
C ASP A 182 -5.86 2.19 34.24
N ARG A 183 -5.72 3.37 33.62
CA ARG A 183 -5.17 3.51 32.26
C ARG A 183 -3.71 3.03 32.16
N ILE A 184 -2.88 3.30 33.17
CA ILE A 184 -1.50 2.81 33.21
C ILE A 184 -1.45 1.27 33.24
N LEU A 185 -2.34 0.61 33.97
CA LEU A 185 -2.43 -0.84 34.00
C LEU A 185 -2.85 -1.39 32.63
N GLU A 186 -3.88 -0.80 32.03
CA GLU A 186 -4.36 -1.17 30.70
C GLU A 186 -3.25 -1.02 29.64
N LEU A 187 -2.53 0.11 29.65
CA LEU A 187 -1.43 0.36 28.71
C LEU A 187 -0.31 -0.67 28.86
N LYS A 188 0.04 -1.09 30.07
CA LYS A 188 1.07 -2.13 30.29
C LYS A 188 0.65 -3.46 29.69
N GLU A 189 -0.60 -3.86 29.89
CA GLU A 189 -1.16 -5.09 29.32
C GLU A 189 -1.19 -5.03 27.77
N GLN A 190 -1.61 -3.90 27.21
CA GLN A 190 -1.61 -3.69 25.75
C GLN A 190 -0.20 -3.70 25.17
N ILE A 191 0.78 -3.08 25.84
CA ILE A 191 2.19 -3.11 25.42
C ILE A 191 2.72 -4.55 25.43
N GLU A 192 2.50 -5.30 26.51
CA GLU A 192 2.94 -6.69 26.61
C GLU A 192 2.30 -7.55 25.52
N THR A 193 1.01 -7.34 25.25
CA THR A 193 0.27 -8.01 24.16
C THR A 193 0.88 -7.70 22.79
N LEU A 194 1.17 -6.43 22.50
CA LEU A 194 1.76 -6.02 21.22
C LEU A 194 3.22 -6.50 21.06
N GLU A 195 4.00 -6.55 22.14
CA GLU A 195 5.37 -7.06 22.10
C GLU A 195 5.42 -8.58 21.89
N ALA A 196 4.44 -9.30 22.43
CA ALA A 196 4.25 -10.73 22.22
C ALA A 196 3.53 -11.07 20.90
N TRP A 197 3.02 -10.06 20.19
CA TRP A 197 2.19 -10.24 19.00
C TRP A 197 2.91 -11.03 17.91
N ALA A 198 2.26 -12.11 17.46
CA ALA A 198 2.76 -13.03 16.47
C ALA A 198 1.94 -13.00 15.18
N LEU A 199 2.47 -13.65 14.14
CA LEU A 199 1.82 -13.75 12.84
C LEU A 199 0.42 -14.40 12.94
N ASP A 200 0.25 -15.37 13.84
CA ASP A 200 -1.02 -16.07 14.04
C ASP A 200 -2.10 -15.18 14.67
N ASP A 201 -1.71 -14.16 15.45
CA ASP A 201 -2.63 -13.17 15.99
C ASP A 201 -3.12 -12.24 14.87
N THR A 202 -2.22 -11.83 13.98
CA THR A 202 -2.54 -11.02 12.81
C THR A 202 -3.51 -11.71 11.85
N LYS A 203 -3.47 -13.04 11.73
CA LYS A 203 -4.43 -13.82 10.92
C LYS A 203 -5.86 -13.74 11.44
N GLN A 204 -6.05 -13.42 12.72
CA GLN A 204 -7.37 -13.33 13.36
C GLN A 204 -7.97 -11.92 13.22
N LEU A 205 -7.21 -10.95 12.73
CA LEU A 205 -7.71 -9.60 12.50
C LEU A 205 -8.80 -9.59 11.43
N HIS A 206 -9.78 -8.71 11.62
CA HIS A 206 -10.80 -8.45 10.61
C HIS A 206 -10.15 -7.92 9.33
N SER A 207 -10.56 -8.43 8.17
CA SER A 207 -9.90 -8.13 6.88
C SER A 207 -9.80 -6.63 6.60
N ALA A 208 -10.87 -5.87 6.83
CA ALA A 208 -10.87 -4.43 6.61
C ALA A 208 -9.81 -3.67 7.46
N PHE A 209 -9.52 -4.17 8.66
CA PHE A 209 -8.50 -3.57 9.51
C PHE A 209 -7.09 -3.93 9.05
N LEU A 210 -6.90 -5.19 8.64
CA LEU A 210 -5.65 -5.66 8.05
C LEU A 210 -5.34 -4.93 6.73
N ASP A 211 -6.34 -4.67 5.89
CA ASP A 211 -6.21 -3.88 4.66
C ASP A 211 -5.84 -2.43 4.95
N ALA A 212 -6.49 -1.79 5.94
CA ALA A 212 -6.16 -0.43 6.33
C ALA A 212 -4.70 -0.29 6.84
N LEU A 213 -4.23 -1.25 7.64
CA LEU A 213 -2.85 -1.27 8.12
C LEU A 213 -1.86 -1.55 6.99
N TRP A 214 -2.22 -2.39 6.03
CA TRP A 214 -1.42 -2.64 4.83
C TRP A 214 -1.31 -1.40 3.94
N ASP A 215 -2.41 -0.71 3.67
CA ASP A 215 -2.43 0.52 2.87
C ASP A 215 -1.60 1.63 3.54
N PHE A 216 -1.70 1.74 4.86
CA PHE A 216 -0.83 2.60 5.66
C PHE A 216 0.65 2.24 5.45
N ALA A 217 1.00 0.96 5.58
CA ALA A 217 2.36 0.47 5.39
C ALA A 217 2.91 0.81 3.99
N GLN A 218 2.11 0.55 2.95
CA GLN A 218 2.46 0.84 1.56
C GLN A 218 2.66 2.34 1.32
N THR A 219 1.79 3.17 1.88
CA THR A 219 1.90 4.64 1.77
C THR A 219 3.20 5.12 2.43
N GLU A 220 3.53 4.62 3.61
CA GLU A 220 4.77 4.92 4.32
C GLU A 220 6.01 4.48 3.54
N MET A 221 5.98 3.26 2.98
CA MET A 221 7.06 2.71 2.15
C MET A 221 7.30 3.56 0.89
N ASN A 222 6.23 4.14 0.34
CA ASN A 222 6.28 5.04 -0.81
C ASN A 222 6.51 6.51 -0.42
N GLY A 223 6.92 6.79 0.83
CA GLY A 223 7.27 8.13 1.30
C GLY A 223 6.08 9.06 1.49
N GLY A 224 4.92 8.52 1.86
CA GLY A 224 3.69 9.26 2.13
C GLY A 224 2.76 9.44 0.91
N LYS A 225 3.11 8.87 -0.24
CA LYS A 225 2.28 8.88 -1.45
C LYS A 225 1.40 7.65 -1.50
N LYS A 226 0.12 7.81 -1.90
CA LYS A 226 -0.73 6.65 -2.16
C LYS A 226 -0.30 5.98 -3.47
N PRO A 227 -0.32 4.64 -3.54
CA PRO A 227 -0.11 3.93 -4.79
C PRO A 227 -1.21 4.33 -5.78
N GLY A 228 -0.82 5.04 -6.86
CA GLY A 228 -1.73 5.60 -7.86
C GLY A 228 -1.63 7.12 -8.06
N ASP A 229 -0.97 7.86 -7.16
CA ASP A 229 -0.77 9.32 -7.28
C ASP A 229 0.38 9.69 -8.25
N ASP A 230 1.03 8.70 -8.87
CA ASP A 230 1.96 8.91 -9.98
C ASP A 230 1.22 8.69 -11.32
N GLU A 231 0.13 9.45 -11.56
CA GLU A 231 -0.22 9.80 -12.95
C GLU A 231 0.85 10.77 -13.45
N GLU A 232 1.54 10.36 -14.52
CA GLU A 232 2.63 11.07 -15.17
C GLU A 232 2.33 12.58 -15.36
N LEU A 233 3.09 13.44 -14.66
CA LEU A 233 3.32 14.79 -15.15
C LEU A 233 4.18 14.68 -16.40
N THR A 234 3.52 14.57 -17.56
CA THR A 234 4.17 14.66 -18.86
C THR A 234 4.93 15.98 -18.98
N ALA A 235 6.02 15.96 -19.75
CA ALA A 235 6.96 17.07 -19.95
C ALA A 235 6.34 18.34 -20.59
N GLU A 236 5.03 18.37 -20.85
CA GLU A 236 4.30 19.52 -21.38
C GLU A 236 3.96 20.60 -20.33
N SER A 237 4.20 20.33 -19.05
CA SER A 237 3.89 21.28 -17.96
C SER A 237 4.95 22.39 -17.74
N VAL A 238 6.10 22.33 -18.43
CA VAL A 238 7.23 23.27 -18.22
C VAL A 238 7.09 24.59 -19.01
N GLY A 239 6.03 24.78 -19.79
CA GLY A 239 5.93 25.90 -20.75
C GLY A 239 4.94 27.04 -20.44
N LYS A 240 4.11 26.96 -19.40
CA LYS A 240 3.07 27.99 -19.17
C LYS A 240 3.46 28.93 -18.03
N GLN A 241 3.79 30.17 -18.38
CA GLN A 241 3.88 31.30 -17.44
C GLN A 241 2.59 31.41 -16.61
N PRO A 242 2.68 31.83 -15.33
CA PRO A 242 1.51 32.01 -14.49
C PRO A 242 0.65 33.13 -15.09
N LYS A 243 -0.60 32.82 -15.40
CA LYS A 243 -1.62 33.84 -15.65
C LYS A 243 -2.31 34.16 -14.33
N ASP A 244 -2.33 35.46 -14.06
CA ASP A 244 -2.90 36.17 -12.92
C ASP A 244 -4.10 35.49 -12.25
N GLU A 245 -3.99 35.34 -10.93
CA GLU A 245 -5.10 35.03 -10.02
C GLU A 245 -6.19 36.12 -10.11
N PRO A 246 -7.48 35.75 -10.19
CA PRO A 246 -8.54 36.57 -9.66
C PRO A 246 -8.68 36.31 -8.13
N PRO A 247 -8.88 37.36 -7.32
CA PRO A 247 -8.80 37.26 -5.86
C PRO A 247 -9.99 36.49 -5.28
N LEU A 248 -9.69 35.44 -4.50
CA LEU A 248 -10.66 34.80 -3.63
C LEU A 248 -10.91 35.69 -2.40
N GLN A 249 -12.16 36.11 -2.29
CA GLN A 249 -12.68 36.99 -1.24
C GLN A 249 -12.48 36.39 0.16
N SER A 250 -11.86 37.19 1.02
CA SER A 250 -11.87 37.02 2.48
C SER A 250 -13.29 37.21 3.00
N THR A 251 -13.83 36.23 3.72
CA THR A 251 -14.93 36.45 4.66
C THR A 251 -14.44 36.15 6.07
N GLY A 252 -13.63 37.07 6.61
CA GLY A 252 -13.46 37.20 8.06
C GLY A 252 -14.58 38.08 8.63
N ALA A 253 -15.48 37.52 9.43
CA ALA A 253 -16.30 38.30 10.35
C ALA A 253 -15.63 38.29 11.73
N LYS A 254 -14.98 39.41 12.06
CA LYS A 254 -14.49 39.73 13.40
C LYS A 254 -15.70 39.97 14.33
N SER A 255 -15.72 39.33 15.49
CA SER A 255 -16.54 39.77 16.62
C SER A 255 -15.62 40.43 17.65
N SER A 256 -15.82 41.72 17.87
CA SER A 256 -15.17 42.53 18.90
C SER A 256 -16.17 43.60 19.33
N GLY A 257 -16.44 43.72 20.64
CA GLY A 257 -17.09 44.91 21.21
C GLY A 257 -18.08 44.64 22.34
N ASP A 258 -17.61 44.87 23.56
CA ASP A 258 -18.35 44.97 24.82
C ASP A 258 -19.59 45.89 24.80
N SER A 259 -20.59 45.61 25.65
CA SER A 259 -20.84 46.34 26.92
C SER A 259 -22.33 46.40 27.34
N LYS A 260 -22.55 46.20 28.66
CA LYS A 260 -23.67 46.61 29.55
C LYS A 260 -25.02 45.87 29.52
N ASP A 261 -25.15 44.94 30.46
CA ASP A 261 -25.99 45.03 31.68
C ASP A 261 -27.26 45.90 31.62
N THR A 262 -28.44 45.28 31.71
CA THR A 262 -29.57 45.65 32.60
C THR A 262 -30.58 44.50 32.59
N GLY A 263 -31.07 44.11 33.77
CA GLY A 263 -31.93 42.95 33.95
C GLY A 263 -33.45 43.18 33.89
N LEU A 264 -34.12 42.25 34.57
CA LEU A 264 -35.54 42.15 34.94
C LEU A 264 -36.56 41.60 33.91
N VAL A 265 -37.14 40.47 34.33
CA VAL A 265 -38.59 40.19 34.53
C VAL A 265 -39.35 39.36 33.47
N THR A 266 -39.65 38.12 33.93
CA THR A 266 -40.88 37.30 33.83
C THR A 266 -41.55 37.06 32.47
N ALA A 267 -41.82 35.78 32.15
CA ALA A 267 -43.13 35.17 32.38
C ALA A 267 -43.13 33.68 31.99
N ASP A 268 -43.37 32.86 33.01
CA ASP A 268 -44.24 31.68 33.11
C ASP A 268 -44.95 31.04 31.90
N LEU A 269 -45.16 29.71 32.09
CA LEU A 269 -46.23 28.82 31.59
C LEU A 269 -46.15 28.41 30.10
N ALA A 270 -46.33 27.15 29.70
CA ALA A 270 -47.13 26.08 30.30
C ALA A 270 -46.66 24.67 29.88
N ILE A 271 -46.99 23.74 30.77
CA ILE A 271 -47.00 22.28 30.67
C ILE A 271 -48.14 21.80 29.74
N ALA A 272 -47.90 20.74 28.98
CA ALA A 272 -48.86 19.64 28.69
C ALA A 272 -48.14 18.54 27.88
N THR A 273 -47.56 17.52 28.52
CA THR A 273 -48.10 16.15 28.61
C THR A 273 -49.35 15.86 27.77
N SER A 274 -49.21 14.97 26.78
CA SER A 274 -49.69 13.58 26.84
C SER A 274 -48.96 12.74 25.79
#